data_AF-A0A0M4T777-F1
#
_entry.id   AF-A0A0M4T777-F1
#
_cell.length_a   1.000
_cell.length_b   1.000
_cell.length_c   1.000
_cell.angle_alpha   90.00
_cell.angle_beta   90.00
_cell.angle_gamma   90.00
#
_symmetry.space_group_name_H-M   'P 1'
#
loop_
_entity.id
_entity.type
_entity.pdbx_description
1 polymer ?
#
loop_
_entity_poly.entity_id
_entity_poly.type
_entity_poly.pdbx_seq_one_letter_code
_entity_poly.pdbx_strand_id
1 'polypeptide(L)'
;MKFMYLYFGVVIIFVIGYQIFMFTRANKRKKEMLEWLEKNPKAAKVYIKTNSSLLASMFTPSSIRLIAIDDDYPMTSFTEGFKQGFYLAPGKHKITSSFEKTRPGFFYKTVTTKYDSTTQEVEAEAEKTYIYSFDKKNEQYTFTEMN
;
A
#
# COMPACT_ATOMS: atom_id res chain seq x y z
N MET A 1 17.44 34.51 -25.64
CA MET A 1 18.08 33.17 -25.55
C MET A 1 18.89 32.96 -24.27
N LYS A 2 19.73 33.90 -23.82
CA LYS A 2 20.59 33.71 -22.62
C LYS A 2 19.83 33.42 -21.30
N PHE A 3 18.70 34.10 -21.08
CA PHE A 3 17.79 33.82 -19.95
C PHE A 3 17.10 32.46 -20.01
N MET A 4 16.91 31.92 -21.21
CA MET A 4 16.29 30.60 -21.41
C MET A 4 17.22 29.48 -20.93
N TYR A 5 18.52 29.57 -21.24
CA TYR A 5 19.52 28.60 -20.74
C TYR A 5 19.69 28.66 -19.22
N LEU A 6 19.62 29.85 -18.63
CA LEU A 6 19.65 30.03 -17.18
C LEU A 6 18.43 29.40 -16.50
N TYR A 7 17.23 29.58 -17.08
CA TYR A 7 16.01 28.93 -16.62
C TYR A 7 16.09 27.40 -16.72
N PHE A 8 16.55 26.86 -17.85
CA PHE A 8 16.75 25.40 -18.01
C PHE A 8 17.76 24.84 -16.99
N GLY A 9 18.84 25.56 -16.69
CA GLY A 9 19.81 25.17 -15.67
C GLY A 9 19.19 25.03 -14.28
N VAL A 10 18.34 26.00 -13.87
CA VAL A 10 17.65 25.96 -12.58
C VAL A 10 16.66 24.79 -12.52
N VAL A 11 15.87 24.56 -13.57
CA VAL A 11 14.91 23.45 -13.63
C VAL A 11 15.61 22.09 -13.49
N ILE A 12 16.76 21.90 -14.14
CA ILE A 12 17.54 20.65 -14.04
C ILE A 12 18.00 20.40 -12.60
N ILE A 13 18.49 21.43 -11.90
CA ILE A 13 18.93 21.30 -10.50
C ILE A 13 17.76 20.91 -9.60
N PHE A 14 16.58 21.50 -9.79
CA PHE A 14 15.37 21.12 -9.03
C PHE A 14 14.94 19.68 -9.28
N VAL A 15 14.99 19.24 -10.55
CA VAL A 15 14.65 17.85 -10.90
C VAL A 15 15.64 16.89 -10.22
N ILE A 16 16.95 17.14 -10.31
CA ILE A 16 17.97 16.30 -9.68
C ILE A 16 17.80 16.29 -8.15
N GLY A 17 17.61 17.46 -7.54
CA GLY A 17 17.39 17.59 -6.10
C GLY A 17 16.15 16.81 -5.63
N TYR A 18 15.05 16.90 -6.36
CA TYR A 18 13.83 16.15 -6.06
C TYR A 18 14.04 14.63 -6.16
N GLN A 19 14.78 14.17 -7.18
CA GLN A 19 15.10 12.75 -7.34
C GLN A 19 15.96 12.22 -6.19
N ILE A 20 16.98 12.97 -5.77
CA ILE A 20 17.83 12.61 -4.63
C ILE A 20 17.00 12.56 -3.33
N PHE A 21 16.12 13.53 -3.11
CA PHE A 21 15.22 13.54 -1.95
C PHE A 21 14.28 12.33 -1.92
N MET A 22 13.68 11.98 -3.05
CA MET A 22 12.81 10.80 -3.16
C MET A 22 13.59 9.49 -2.93
N PHE A 23 14.79 9.37 -3.51
CA PHE A 23 15.63 8.18 -3.37
C PHE A 23 16.11 7.98 -1.93
N THR A 24 16.57 9.04 -1.27
CA THR A 24 16.99 8.98 0.15
C THR A 24 15.83 8.60 1.07
N ARG A 25 14.64 9.17 0.85
CA ARG A 25 13.43 8.80 1.62
C ARG A 25 13.03 7.34 1.39
N ALA A 26 13.09 6.85 0.16
CA ALA A 26 12.79 5.46 -0.14
C ALA A 26 13.78 4.50 0.54
N ASN A 27 15.08 4.82 0.52
CA ASN A 27 16.10 4.00 1.16
C ASN A 27 16.00 3.99 2.69
N LYS A 28 15.65 5.13 3.32
CA LYS A 28 15.39 5.19 4.77
C LYS A 28 14.26 4.25 5.17
N ARG A 29 13.12 4.29 4.48
CA ARG A 29 11.99 3.38 4.74
C ARG A 29 12.36 1.91 4.57
N LYS A 30 13.11 1.58 3.51
CA LYS A 30 13.60 0.22 3.30
C LYS A 30 14.49 -0.23 4.46
N LYS A 31 15.38 0.64 4.93
CA LYS A 31 16.26 0.34 6.07
C LYS A 31 15.46 0.12 7.35
N GLU A 32 14.52 1.00 7.67
CA GLU A 32 13.65 0.88 8.84
C GLU A 32 12.81 -0.40 8.81
N MET A 33 12.31 -0.77 7.63
CA MET A 33 11.58 -2.01 7.42
C MET A 33 12.47 -3.25 7.62
N LEU A 34 13.71 -3.23 7.11
CA LEU A 34 14.68 -4.30 7.35
C LEU A 34 15.05 -4.41 8.83
N GLU A 35 15.32 -3.30 9.51
CA GLU A 35 15.60 -3.26 10.95
C GLU A 35 14.41 -3.78 11.78
N TRP A 36 13.18 -3.53 11.33
CA TRP A 36 11.98 -4.07 11.96
C TRP A 36 11.87 -5.59 11.76
N LEU A 37 12.20 -6.10 10.57
CA LEU A 37 12.22 -7.53 10.27
C LEU A 37 13.31 -8.27 11.07
N GLU A 38 14.47 -7.66 11.26
CA GLU A 38 15.54 -8.22 12.11
C GLU A 38 15.10 -8.37 13.57
N LYS A 39 14.33 -7.40 14.09
CA LYS A 39 13.76 -7.46 15.45
C LYS A 39 12.60 -8.44 15.57
N ASN A 40 11.90 -8.70 14.47
CA ASN A 40 10.72 -9.56 14.41
C ASN A 40 10.95 -10.71 13.42
N PRO A 41 11.87 -11.65 13.70
CA PRO A 41 12.23 -12.72 12.77
C PRO A 41 11.06 -13.66 12.44
N LYS A 42 10.03 -13.68 13.28
CA LYS A 42 8.81 -14.48 13.13
C LYS A 42 7.62 -13.71 12.54
N ALA A 43 7.86 -12.55 11.92
CA ALA A 43 6.78 -11.73 11.39
C ALA A 43 5.93 -12.47 10.34
N ALA A 44 4.62 -12.30 10.45
CA ALA A 44 3.66 -12.81 9.47
C ALA A 44 3.65 -11.94 8.22
N LYS A 45 3.47 -12.56 7.06
CA LYS A 45 3.31 -11.86 5.78
C LYS A 45 1.84 -11.71 5.44
N VAL A 46 1.36 -10.50 5.24
CA VAL A 46 -0.02 -10.26 4.83
C VAL A 46 -0.05 -9.66 3.43
N TYR A 47 -0.60 -10.41 2.48
CA TYR A 47 -0.81 -9.93 1.12
C TYR A 47 -2.16 -9.23 1.00
N ILE A 48 -2.18 -8.05 0.42
CA ILE A 48 -3.41 -7.35 0.05
C ILE A 48 -3.91 -7.94 -1.26
N LYS A 49 -5.12 -8.51 -1.23
CA LYS A 49 -5.75 -9.07 -2.42
C LYS A 49 -6.08 -7.95 -3.40
N THR A 50 -5.39 -7.96 -4.52
CA THR A 50 -5.73 -7.14 -5.69
C THR A 50 -6.72 -7.89 -6.58
N ASN A 51 -7.49 -7.18 -7.42
CA ASN A 51 -8.35 -7.83 -8.41
C ASN A 51 -7.47 -8.73 -9.30
N SER A 52 -7.83 -10.02 -9.38
CA SER A 52 -6.97 -11.07 -9.96
C SER A 52 -6.86 -11.04 -11.48
N SER A 53 -7.77 -10.35 -12.18
CA SER A 53 -7.67 -10.23 -13.65
C SER A 53 -7.11 -8.87 -14.04
N LEU A 54 -6.08 -8.88 -14.90
CA LEU A 54 -5.52 -7.69 -15.53
C LEU A 54 -6.62 -6.80 -16.13
N LEU A 55 -7.61 -7.40 -16.78
CA LEU A 55 -8.76 -6.69 -17.33
C LEU A 55 -9.60 -5.99 -16.25
N ALA A 56 -9.94 -6.67 -15.15
CA ALA A 56 -10.70 -6.03 -14.07
C ALA A 56 -9.91 -4.91 -13.40
N SER A 57 -8.58 -5.03 -13.29
CA SER A 57 -7.73 -3.95 -12.76
C SER A 57 -7.70 -2.71 -13.66
N MET A 58 -7.84 -2.92 -14.98
CA MET A 58 -7.79 -1.85 -15.99
C MET A 58 -9.13 -1.11 -16.13
N PHE A 59 -10.26 -1.83 -16.05
CA PHE A 59 -11.59 -1.23 -16.22
C PHE A 59 -12.27 -0.87 -14.90
N THR A 60 -12.03 -1.62 -13.84
CA THR A 60 -12.65 -1.41 -12.52
C THR A 60 -11.59 -1.50 -11.41
N PRO A 61 -10.65 -0.56 -11.37
CA PRO A 61 -9.62 -0.60 -10.35
C PRO A 61 -10.27 -0.50 -8.97
N SER A 62 -9.86 -1.41 -8.09
CA SER A 62 -10.20 -1.34 -6.68
C SER A 62 -8.97 -1.69 -5.87
N SER A 63 -8.74 -0.91 -4.84
CA SER A 63 -7.56 -1.03 -3.98
C SER A 63 -7.97 -0.89 -2.52
N ILE A 64 -7.25 -1.60 -1.68
CA ILE A 64 -7.30 -1.41 -0.23
C ILE A 64 -6.12 -0.52 0.11
N ARG A 65 -6.40 0.63 0.73
CA ARG A 65 -5.38 1.53 1.26
C ARG A 65 -5.20 1.27 2.74
N LEU A 66 -4.02 0.79 3.10
CA LEU A 66 -3.60 0.67 4.49
C LEU A 66 -3.26 2.07 5.03
N ILE A 67 -3.91 2.47 6.12
CA ILE A 67 -3.75 3.79 6.74
C ILE A 67 -2.83 3.68 7.95
N ALA A 68 -3.09 2.72 8.84
CA ALA A 68 -2.32 2.49 10.06
C ALA A 68 -2.34 1.02 10.49
N ILE A 69 -1.29 0.59 11.18
CA ILE A 69 -1.20 -0.65 11.95
C ILE A 69 -0.91 -0.23 13.39
N ASP A 70 -1.75 -0.63 14.34
CA ASP A 70 -1.66 -0.23 15.76
C ASP A 70 -1.54 1.28 15.96
N ASP A 71 -2.35 2.05 15.22
CA ASP A 71 -2.38 3.52 15.19
C ASP A 71 -1.11 4.20 14.63
N ASP A 72 -0.10 3.41 14.25
CA ASP A 72 1.13 3.87 13.61
C ASP A 72 1.09 3.75 12.08
N TYR A 73 1.84 4.62 11.40
CA TYR A 73 1.96 4.57 9.94
C TYR A 73 2.57 3.23 9.49
N PRO A 74 2.04 2.56 8.45
CA PRO A 74 2.41 1.19 8.07
C PRO A 74 3.79 1.13 7.40
N MET A 75 4.84 1.27 8.20
CA MET A 75 6.23 1.20 7.77
C MET A 75 6.60 -0.20 7.24
N THR A 76 5.84 -1.22 7.64
CA THR A 76 6.02 -2.62 7.25
C THR A 76 5.39 -2.98 5.90
N SER A 77 4.87 -2.00 5.15
CA SER A 77 4.32 -2.26 3.81
C SER A 77 5.42 -2.60 2.80
N PHE A 78 5.17 -3.61 1.97
CA PHE A 78 6.08 -4.08 0.93
C PHE A 78 5.34 -4.34 -0.39
N THR A 79 6.10 -4.33 -1.47
CA THR A 79 5.61 -4.69 -2.80
C THR A 79 6.50 -5.80 -3.35
N GLU A 80 5.91 -6.96 -3.63
CA GLU A 80 6.58 -8.12 -4.19
C GLU A 80 5.98 -8.42 -5.56
N GLY A 81 6.69 -8.00 -6.62
CA GLY A 81 6.20 -8.06 -7.99
C GLY A 81 4.91 -7.23 -8.17
N PHE A 82 3.82 -7.89 -8.55
CA PHE A 82 2.49 -7.28 -8.71
C PHE A 82 1.63 -7.31 -7.44
N LYS A 83 2.12 -7.92 -6.36
CA LYS A 83 1.39 -8.03 -5.09
C LYS A 83 1.90 -6.99 -4.12
N GLN A 84 0.98 -6.29 -3.47
CA GLN A 84 1.28 -5.42 -2.35
C GLN A 84 0.93 -6.17 -1.05
N GLY A 85 1.71 -5.95 0.00
CA GLY A 85 1.48 -6.56 1.30
C GLY A 85 2.06 -5.72 2.42
N PHE A 86 1.97 -6.23 3.63
CA PHE A 86 2.61 -5.67 4.81
C PHE A 86 2.98 -6.80 5.77
N TYR A 87 3.97 -6.54 6.62
CA TYR A 87 4.33 -7.47 7.69
C TYR A 87 3.58 -7.12 8.97
N LEU A 88 3.18 -8.15 9.71
CA LEU A 88 2.63 -8.05 11.06
C LEU A 88 3.53 -8.81 12.03
N ALA A 89 3.68 -8.29 13.24
CA ALA A 89 4.28 -9.08 14.30
C ALA A 89 3.31 -10.21 14.70
N PRO A 90 3.80 -11.28 15.35
CA PRO A 90 2.92 -12.29 15.92
C PRO A 90 2.11 -11.68 17.08
N GLY A 91 0.79 -11.85 17.06
CA GLY A 91 -0.11 -11.36 18.08
C GLY A 91 -1.32 -10.63 17.53
N LYS A 92 -1.98 -9.87 18.40
CA LYS A 92 -3.18 -9.10 18.08
C LYS A 92 -2.80 -7.69 17.63
N HIS A 93 -3.30 -7.31 16.46
CA HIS A 93 -3.00 -6.03 15.83
C HIS A 93 -4.29 -5.36 15.34
N LYS A 94 -4.30 -4.02 15.38
CA LYS A 94 -5.38 -3.19 14.85
C LYS A 94 -4.98 -2.64 13.50
N ILE A 95 -5.71 -3.02 12.46
CA ILE A 95 -5.48 -2.57 11.08
C ILE A 95 -6.53 -1.53 10.73
N THR A 96 -6.09 -0.30 10.49
CA THR A 96 -6.96 0.75 9.95
C THR A 96 -6.75 0.84 8.46
N SER A 97 -7.81 0.59 7.68
CA SER A 97 -7.75 0.60 6.22
C SER A 97 -8.98 1.25 5.61
N SER A 98 -8.82 1.81 4.42
CA SER A 98 -9.92 2.32 3.60
C SER A 98 -9.95 1.56 2.27
N PHE A 99 -11.15 1.36 1.74
CA PHE A 99 -11.35 0.73 0.46
C PHE A 99 -11.76 1.77 -0.57
N GLU A 100 -11.19 1.72 -1.77
CA GLU A 100 -11.65 2.53 -2.89
C GLU A 100 -11.96 1.66 -4.09
N LYS A 101 -13.06 1.99 -4.76
CA LYS A 101 -13.46 1.35 -6.02
C LYS A 101 -13.76 2.42 -7.05
N THR A 102 -13.20 2.26 -8.24
CA THR A 102 -13.49 3.11 -9.38
C THR A 102 -14.26 2.30 -10.40
N ARG A 103 -15.37 2.86 -10.86
CA ARG A 103 -16.16 2.30 -11.97
C ARG A 103 -16.18 3.26 -13.16
N PRO A 104 -16.16 2.72 -14.39
CA PRO A 104 -16.38 3.53 -15.58
C PRO A 104 -17.83 4.03 -15.57
N GLY A 105 -18.01 5.34 -15.77
CA GLY A 105 -19.34 5.95 -15.85
C GLY A 105 -19.87 5.99 -17.28
N PHE A 106 -21.15 6.29 -17.40
CA PHE A 106 -21.90 6.27 -18.67
C PHE A 106 -21.46 7.36 -19.68
N PHE A 107 -20.83 8.45 -19.21
CA PHE A 107 -20.40 9.60 -20.04
C PHE A 107 -18.89 9.87 -19.91
N TYR A 108 -18.05 8.85 -20.08
CA TYR A 108 -16.57 8.95 -20.05
C TYR A 108 -15.95 9.42 -18.72
N LYS A 109 -16.78 9.71 -17.70
CA LYS A 109 -16.33 10.10 -16.36
C LYS A 109 -16.28 8.88 -15.45
N THR A 110 -15.11 8.56 -14.93
CA THR A 110 -14.95 7.53 -13.88
C THR A 110 -15.48 8.04 -12.55
N VAL A 111 -16.19 7.19 -11.81
CA VAL A 111 -16.66 7.49 -10.46
C VAL A 111 -15.86 6.65 -9.47
N THR A 112 -15.09 7.30 -8.61
CA THR A 112 -14.36 6.67 -7.51
C THR A 112 -15.17 6.82 -6.24
N THR A 113 -15.63 5.69 -5.69
CA THR A 113 -16.24 5.63 -4.37
C THR A 113 -15.14 5.25 -3.38
N LYS A 114 -14.93 6.12 -2.38
CA LYS A 114 -14.08 5.85 -1.23
C LYS A 114 -14.97 5.47 -0.06
N TYR A 115 -14.65 4.35 0.56
CA TYR A 115 -15.26 3.91 1.80
C TYR A 115 -14.48 4.51 2.97
N ASP A 116 -15.19 4.77 4.06
CA ASP A 116 -14.58 5.31 5.27
C ASP A 116 -13.55 4.34 5.86
N SER A 117 -12.58 4.92 6.58
CA SER A 117 -11.57 4.14 7.27
C SER A 117 -12.21 3.27 8.34
N THR A 118 -12.01 1.97 8.25
CA THR A 118 -12.48 1.00 9.24
C THR A 118 -11.27 0.38 9.93
N THR A 119 -11.34 0.28 11.25
CA THR A 119 -10.34 -0.42 12.08
C THR A 119 -10.79 -1.85 12.32
N GLN A 120 -9.88 -2.79 12.13
CA GLN A 120 -10.13 -4.20 12.29
C GLN A 120 -9.10 -4.83 13.22
N GLU A 121 -9.57 -5.65 14.15
CA GLU A 121 -8.69 -6.43 15.00
C GLU A 121 -8.39 -7.76 14.30
N VAL A 122 -7.11 -8.03 14.06
CA VAL A 122 -6.64 -9.28 13.46
C VAL A 122 -5.63 -9.93 14.40
N GLU A 123 -5.57 -11.26 14.36
CA GLU A 123 -4.56 -12.03 15.07
C GLU A 123 -3.69 -12.73 14.04
N ALA A 124 -2.39 -12.43 14.08
CA ALA A 124 -1.41 -13.02 13.18
C ALA A 124 -0.53 -13.99 13.97
N GLU A 125 -0.38 -15.20 13.47
CA GLU A 125 0.53 -16.19 14.04
C GLU A 125 1.94 -16.07 13.42
N ALA A 126 2.93 -16.58 14.16
CA ALA A 126 4.32 -16.55 13.76
C ALA A 126 4.56 -17.28 12.42
N GLU A 127 5.33 -16.64 11.53
CA GLU A 127 5.81 -17.19 10.25
C GLU A 127 4.69 -17.59 9.26
N LYS A 128 3.44 -17.24 9.54
CA LYS A 128 2.30 -17.51 8.67
C LYS A 128 2.14 -16.46 7.58
N THR A 129 1.47 -16.87 6.51
CA THR A 129 1.08 -15.97 5.42
C THR A 129 -0.43 -15.81 5.40
N TYR A 130 -0.90 -14.58 5.27
CA TYR A 130 -2.31 -14.23 5.23
C TYR A 130 -2.65 -13.43 3.98
N ILE A 131 -3.94 -13.45 3.63
CA ILE A 131 -4.53 -12.64 2.59
C ILE A 131 -5.54 -11.71 3.25
N TYR A 132 -5.32 -10.40 3.06
CA TYR A 132 -6.23 -9.35 3.44
C TYR A 132 -7.06 -8.91 2.23
N SER A 133 -8.38 -9.06 2.30
CA SER A 133 -9.26 -8.76 1.17
C SER A 133 -10.56 -8.09 1.58
N PHE A 134 -11.14 -7.30 0.70
CA PHE A 134 -12.41 -6.61 0.94
C PHE A 134 -13.54 -7.30 0.16
N ASP A 135 -14.54 -7.79 0.87
CA ASP A 135 -15.75 -8.32 0.28
C ASP A 135 -16.66 -7.17 -0.14
N LYS A 136 -16.81 -6.99 -1.45
CA LYS A 136 -17.61 -5.91 -2.05
C LYS A 136 -19.11 -6.11 -1.87
N LYS A 137 -19.58 -7.33 -1.55
CA LYS A 137 -21.01 -7.63 -1.35
C LYS A 137 -21.46 -7.31 0.07
N ASN A 138 -20.66 -7.74 1.04
CA ASN A 138 -20.94 -7.55 2.47
C ASN A 138 -20.29 -6.28 3.04
N GLU A 139 -19.44 -5.61 2.26
CA GLU A 139 -18.68 -4.41 2.64
C GLU A 139 -17.81 -4.62 3.88
N GLN A 140 -17.28 -5.82 4.05
CA GLN A 140 -16.42 -6.23 5.17
C GLN A 140 -15.06 -6.67 4.66
N TYR A 141 -14.01 -6.38 5.43
CA TYR A 141 -12.72 -7.00 5.13
C TYR A 141 -12.60 -8.37 5.78
N THR A 142 -11.79 -9.19 5.14
CA THR A 142 -11.56 -10.59 5.45
C THR A 142 -10.06 -10.79 5.59
N PHE A 143 -9.68 -11.56 6.61
CA PHE A 143 -8.31 -11.92 6.90
C PHE A 143 -8.25 -13.44 6.96
N THR A 144 -7.64 -14.05 5.95
CA THR A 144 -7.62 -15.51 5.77
C THR A 144 -6.19 -15.99 5.66
N GLU A 145 -5.85 -17.07 6.37
CA GLU A 145 -4.57 -17.75 6.24
C GLU A 145 -4.42 -18.33 4.82
N MET A 146 -3.25 -18.14 4.22
CA MET A 146 -2.87 -18.73 2.95
C MET A 146 -2.20 -20.07 3.26
N ASN A 147 -2.91 -21.15 2.97
CA ASN A 147 -2.41 -22.52 3.09
C ASN A 147 -1.48 -22.87 1.92
#